data_AF-A0A2P5HG23-F1
#
_entry.id   AF-A0A2P5HG23-F1
#
_cell.length_a   1.000
_cell.length_b   1.000
_cell.length_c   1.000
_cell.angle_alpha   90.00
_cell.angle_beta   90.00
_cell.angle_gamma   90.00
#
_symmetry.space_group_name_H-M   'P 1'
#
loop_
_entity.id
_entity.type
_entity.pdbx_description
1 polymer ?
#
loop_
_entity_poly.entity_id
_entity_poly.type
_entity_poly.pdbx_seq_one_letter_code
_entity_poly.pdbx_strand_id
1 'polypeptide(L)'
;MSQNLQSPEAPEQLRGRSEPPSATRAVPPHVAILRDSVQHIGVAGISRPGISSYIPTAFNMFAMLEAMCENLAPNRHVHDICPEFFTPVLYLYYSHVVYFHILRARAFASALTRSERLPLIQYQRVGPAESWPVAAPLIGFIQAMGAHMPEDSYYSWIVPSLPDFSHLKKNRGLVGLEKVPGMLRLPIIPALQKLVHNFGTGAANFKDGIMHPMALPLSDKNQFIGISSSGIYCQAFLAVTYNLCWKSPFEAGDDDGAKRNRISRWNVPDVPNDATLNTPESFLGLSSSQSSNWMNRLLVAATSVNRFFPNSTTLSKIPPFTTLGSLTHVQYRDDGTPPAPLKDTWYYYRAGPDGVTVDFQGFSNTQAGLLDTRLGVAT
;
A
#
# COMPACT_ATOMS: atom_id res chain seq x y z
N MET A 1 63.79 41.04 -10.23
CA MET A 1 62.65 41.35 -11.13
C MET A 1 61.44 40.61 -10.60
N SER A 2 60.71 41.29 -9.72
CA SER A 2 59.62 40.72 -8.92
C SER A 2 58.31 41.05 -9.64
N GLN A 3 57.70 40.04 -10.27
CA GLN A 3 56.42 40.22 -10.96
C GLN A 3 55.27 40.11 -9.96
N ASN A 4 54.58 41.25 -9.78
CA ASN A 4 53.25 41.35 -9.19
C ASN A 4 52.24 40.58 -10.05
N LEU A 5 51.75 39.45 -9.53
CA LEU A 5 50.54 38.81 -10.01
C LEU A 5 49.38 39.28 -9.12
N GLN A 6 48.61 40.22 -9.64
CA GLN A 6 47.32 40.62 -9.08
C GLN A 6 46.35 39.44 -9.19
N SER A 7 45.82 39.03 -8.03
CA SER A 7 44.70 38.09 -7.92
C SER A 7 43.45 38.68 -8.58
N PRO A 8 42.66 37.88 -9.33
CA PRO A 8 41.36 38.33 -9.82
C PRO A 8 40.34 38.35 -8.67
N GLU A 9 39.66 39.47 -8.52
CA GLU A 9 38.53 39.65 -7.60
C GLU A 9 37.45 38.59 -7.86
N ALA A 10 37.11 37.86 -6.81
CA ALA A 10 35.99 36.92 -6.83
C ALA A 10 34.65 37.68 -6.87
N PRO A 11 33.67 37.22 -7.67
CA PRO A 11 32.35 37.82 -7.68
C PRO A 11 31.67 37.61 -6.33
N GLU A 12 31.19 38.73 -5.79
CA GLU A 12 30.40 38.88 -4.59
C GLU A 12 29.29 37.82 -4.53
N GLN A 13 29.46 36.84 -3.63
CA GLN A 13 28.49 35.79 -3.39
C GLN A 13 27.17 36.41 -2.91
N LEU A 14 26.12 36.18 -3.69
CA LEU A 14 24.72 36.45 -3.39
C LEU A 14 24.37 36.08 -1.94
N ARG A 15 24.41 37.10 -1.07
CA ARG A 15 23.75 37.11 0.22
C ARG A 15 22.25 36.87 0.02
N GLY A 16 21.75 35.82 0.66
CA GLY A 16 20.40 35.77 1.22
C GLY A 16 19.24 35.94 0.24
N ARG A 17 18.87 34.86 -0.45
CA ARG A 17 17.43 34.59 -0.64
C ARG A 17 16.96 33.80 0.57
N SER A 18 16.64 34.51 1.65
CA SER A 18 15.62 34.04 2.57
C SER A 18 14.35 33.83 1.73
N GLU A 19 13.83 32.61 1.70
CA GLU A 19 12.44 32.39 1.30
C GLU A 19 11.58 33.43 2.00
N PRO A 20 10.65 34.11 1.31
CA PRO A 20 9.71 34.96 2.03
C PRO A 20 9.06 34.08 3.09
N PRO A 21 9.06 34.48 4.38
CA PRO A 21 8.29 33.76 5.38
C PRO A 21 6.90 33.63 4.78
N SER A 22 6.41 32.39 4.66
CA SER A 22 5.03 32.16 4.27
C SER A 22 4.23 33.13 5.10
N ALA A 23 3.52 34.04 4.42
CA ALA A 23 2.76 35.06 5.11
C ALA A 23 1.71 34.31 5.91
N THR A 24 2.04 33.98 7.16
CA THR A 24 1.09 33.77 8.23
C THR A 24 0.25 35.02 8.16
N ARG A 25 -0.90 34.92 7.47
CA ARG A 25 -1.90 35.97 7.40
C ARG A 25 -2.16 36.34 8.84
N ALA A 26 -1.57 37.45 9.27
CA ALA A 26 -1.71 37.95 10.61
C ALA A 26 -3.21 38.18 10.78
N VAL A 27 -3.85 37.31 11.56
CA VAL A 27 -5.28 37.42 11.83
C VAL A 27 -5.49 38.85 12.36
N PRO A 28 -6.32 39.67 11.69
CA PRO A 28 -6.50 41.05 12.10
C PRO A 28 -6.90 41.12 13.58
N PRO A 29 -6.39 42.10 14.36
CA PRO A 29 -6.56 42.12 15.81
C PRO A 29 -8.03 42.06 16.25
N HIS A 30 -8.93 42.66 15.48
CA HIS A 30 -10.38 42.61 15.74
C HIS A 30 -10.97 41.20 15.59
N VAL A 31 -10.45 40.37 14.66
CA VAL A 31 -10.87 38.97 14.48
C VAL A 31 -10.36 38.11 15.63
N ALA A 32 -9.15 38.39 16.13
CA ALA A 32 -8.61 37.70 17.31
C ALA A 32 -9.44 38.02 18.57
N ILE A 33 -9.76 39.30 18.81
CA ILE A 33 -10.62 39.74 19.92
C ILE A 33 -12.01 39.10 19.82
N LEU A 34 -12.61 39.06 18.62
CA LEU A 34 -13.90 38.39 18.41
C LEU A 34 -13.79 36.89 18.72
N ARG A 35 -12.76 36.21 18.21
CA ARG A 35 -12.53 34.77 18.48
C ARG A 35 -12.37 34.48 19.97
N ASP A 36 -11.61 35.30 20.70
CA ASP A 36 -11.38 35.13 22.13
C ASP A 36 -12.63 35.48 22.96
N SER A 37 -13.40 36.49 22.53
CA SER A 37 -14.67 36.85 23.17
C SER A 37 -15.72 35.73 23.08
N VAL A 38 -15.68 34.93 22.01
CA VAL A 38 -16.57 33.78 21.81
C VAL A 38 -16.12 32.57 22.65
N GLN A 39 -14.83 32.47 23.02
CA GLN A 39 -14.35 31.40 23.92
C GLN A 39 -14.97 31.49 25.31
N HIS A 40 -15.26 32.70 25.81
CA HIS A 40 -15.91 32.92 27.10
C HIS A 40 -17.40 32.54 27.12
N ILE A 41 -18.04 32.42 25.94
CA ILE A 41 -19.46 32.08 25.79
C ILE A 41 -19.68 30.56 25.86
N GLY A 42 -18.61 29.76 25.98
CA GLY A 42 -18.72 28.30 26.03
C GLY A 42 -19.14 27.69 24.70
N VAL A 43 -19.02 28.42 23.59
CA VAL A 43 -19.05 27.82 22.25
C VAL A 43 -17.86 26.88 22.20
N ALA A 44 -18.12 25.59 22.38
CA ALA A 44 -17.09 24.56 22.34
C ALA A 44 -16.29 24.77 21.06
N GLY A 45 -15.03 25.20 21.21
CA GLY A 45 -14.13 25.31 20.07
C GLY A 45 -14.17 23.98 19.35
N ILE A 46 -14.53 23.99 18.07
CA ILE A 46 -14.58 22.77 17.27
C ILE A 46 -13.19 22.15 17.36
N SER A 47 -13.05 21.10 18.16
CA SER A 47 -11.82 20.34 18.32
C SER A 47 -11.59 19.60 17.01
N ARG A 48 -10.69 20.13 16.19
CA ARG A 48 -10.34 19.51 14.91
C ARG A 48 -9.22 18.50 15.16
N PRO A 49 -9.31 17.27 14.64
CA PRO A 49 -8.15 16.40 14.63
C PRO A 49 -7.03 17.09 13.88
N GLY A 50 -5.84 17.17 14.49
CA GLY A 50 -4.69 17.87 13.90
C GLY A 50 -4.27 17.29 12.55
N ILE A 51 -4.62 16.04 12.25
CA ILE A 51 -4.38 15.32 10.99
C ILE A 51 -5.58 14.41 10.72
N SER A 52 -6.13 14.47 9.52
CA SER A 52 -7.18 13.55 9.06
C SER A 52 -6.54 12.32 8.41
N SER A 53 -7.04 11.11 8.71
CA SER A 53 -6.48 9.88 8.16
C SER A 53 -7.53 8.96 7.54
N TYR A 54 -7.12 8.21 6.52
CA TYR A 54 -7.96 7.19 5.88
C TYR A 54 -7.16 5.92 5.57
N ILE A 55 -7.81 4.76 5.55
CA ILE A 55 -7.19 3.50 5.11
C ILE A 55 -7.53 3.31 3.63
N PRO A 56 -6.53 3.38 2.71
CA PRO A 56 -6.78 3.21 1.28
C PRO A 56 -7.21 1.78 0.95
N THR A 57 -7.89 1.64 -0.20
CA THR A 57 -8.23 0.32 -0.76
C THR A 57 -7.27 -0.06 -1.88
N ALA A 58 -6.66 -1.23 -1.76
CA ALA A 58 -5.75 -1.82 -2.72
C ALA A 58 -6.46 -2.74 -3.73
N PHE A 59 -7.79 -2.78 -3.73
CA PHE A 59 -8.55 -3.63 -4.66
C PHE A 59 -8.20 -3.34 -6.13
N ASN A 60 -8.18 -2.07 -6.52
CA ASN A 60 -7.87 -1.68 -7.90
C ASN A 60 -6.45 -2.09 -8.30
N MET A 61 -5.50 -2.07 -7.37
CA MET A 61 -4.15 -2.58 -7.62
C MET A 61 -4.19 -4.07 -7.95
N PHE A 62 -4.91 -4.88 -7.19
CA PHE A 62 -4.98 -6.32 -7.46
C PHE A 62 -5.71 -6.65 -8.75
N ALA A 63 -6.76 -5.89 -9.11
CA ALA A 63 -7.42 -6.05 -10.41
C ALA A 63 -6.46 -5.72 -11.57
N MET A 64 -5.70 -4.63 -11.46
CA MET A 64 -4.68 -4.28 -12.46
C MET A 64 -3.56 -5.33 -12.51
N LEU A 65 -3.10 -5.82 -11.36
CA LEU A 65 -2.07 -6.86 -11.29
C LEU A 65 -2.54 -8.19 -11.88
N GLU A 66 -3.80 -8.57 -11.68
CA GLU A 66 -4.41 -9.75 -12.29
C GLU A 66 -4.38 -9.63 -13.82
N ALA A 67 -4.88 -8.51 -14.37
CA ALA A 67 -4.82 -8.25 -15.81
C ALA A 67 -3.38 -8.20 -16.36
N MET A 68 -2.44 -7.63 -15.61
CA MET A 68 -1.01 -7.67 -15.97
C MET A 68 -0.51 -9.13 -16.02
N CYS A 69 -0.85 -9.95 -15.02
CA CYS A 69 -0.38 -11.33 -14.94
C CYS A 69 -1.03 -12.25 -15.98
N GLU A 70 -2.30 -12.02 -16.33
CA GLU A 70 -2.96 -12.73 -17.45
C GLU A 70 -2.22 -12.53 -18.78
N ASN A 71 -1.62 -11.35 -18.99
CA ASN A 71 -0.82 -11.06 -20.17
C ASN A 71 0.63 -11.58 -20.06
N LEU A 72 1.23 -11.54 -18.87
CA LEU A 72 2.63 -11.94 -18.66
C LEU A 72 2.81 -13.45 -18.53
N ALA A 73 1.91 -14.14 -17.84
CA ALA A 73 2.03 -15.57 -17.56
C ALA A 73 2.11 -16.45 -18.82
N PRO A 74 1.34 -16.24 -19.91
CA PRO A 74 1.51 -17.00 -21.14
C PRO A 74 2.67 -16.50 -22.02
N ASN A 75 3.27 -15.35 -21.71
CA ASN A 75 4.30 -14.76 -22.54
C ASN A 75 5.66 -15.45 -22.33
N ARG A 76 6.08 -16.25 -23.33
CA ARG A 76 7.35 -16.97 -23.30
C ARG A 76 8.57 -16.07 -23.07
N HIS A 77 8.59 -14.86 -23.63
CA HIS A 77 9.73 -13.94 -23.45
C HIS A 77 9.91 -13.51 -22.00
N VAL A 78 8.83 -13.41 -21.23
CA VAL A 78 8.90 -13.13 -19.78
C VAL A 78 9.65 -14.25 -19.08
N HIS A 79 9.35 -15.51 -19.40
CA HIS A 79 10.01 -16.68 -18.80
C HIS A 79 11.45 -16.87 -19.29
N ASP A 80 11.77 -16.44 -20.52
CA ASP A 80 13.15 -16.45 -21.01
C ASP A 80 14.04 -15.45 -20.25
N ILE A 81 13.51 -14.25 -19.95
CA ILE A 81 14.24 -13.19 -19.24
C ILE A 81 14.21 -13.38 -17.72
N CYS A 82 13.05 -13.77 -17.19
CA CYS A 82 12.76 -13.96 -15.78
C CYS A 82 12.16 -15.35 -15.58
N PRO A 83 12.98 -16.42 -15.57
CA PRO A 83 12.50 -17.80 -15.40
C PRO A 83 11.97 -18.08 -13.98
N GLU A 84 12.13 -17.14 -13.07
CA GLU A 84 11.56 -17.14 -11.72
C GLU A 84 10.27 -16.31 -11.63
N PHE A 85 9.72 -15.87 -12.78
CA PHE A 85 8.43 -15.20 -12.81
C PHE A 85 7.35 -16.08 -12.19
N PHE A 86 6.64 -15.49 -11.23
CA PHE A 86 5.60 -16.13 -10.46
C PHE A 86 4.64 -15.05 -9.95
N THR A 87 3.37 -15.17 -10.28
CA THR A 87 2.33 -14.17 -10.03
C THR A 87 2.23 -13.76 -8.54
N PRO A 88 2.24 -14.69 -7.55
CA PRO A 88 2.24 -14.32 -6.12
C PRO A 88 3.44 -13.50 -5.67
N VAL A 89 4.60 -13.72 -6.31
CA VAL A 89 5.80 -12.92 -6.04
C VAL A 89 5.60 -11.48 -6.49
N LEU A 90 4.95 -11.26 -7.64
CA LEU A 90 4.60 -9.93 -8.10
C LEU A 90 3.57 -9.27 -7.18
N TYR A 91 2.56 -10.02 -6.74
CA TYR A 91 1.55 -9.54 -5.78
C TYR A 91 2.18 -9.15 -4.44
N LEU A 92 3.09 -9.97 -3.92
CA LEU A 92 3.84 -9.70 -2.70
C LEU A 92 4.71 -8.44 -2.86
N TYR A 93 5.39 -8.30 -4.01
CA TYR A 93 6.19 -7.11 -4.30
C TYR A 93 5.36 -5.82 -4.25
N TYR A 94 4.27 -5.74 -5.03
CA TYR A 94 3.44 -4.52 -5.04
C TYR A 94 2.70 -4.29 -3.74
N SER A 95 2.44 -5.34 -2.97
CA SER A 95 1.95 -5.20 -1.60
C SER A 95 2.93 -4.39 -0.75
N HIS A 96 4.23 -4.73 -0.78
CA HIS A 96 5.26 -3.94 -0.10
C HIS A 96 5.35 -2.51 -0.65
N VAL A 97 5.20 -2.30 -1.96
CA VAL A 97 5.18 -0.95 -2.58
C VAL A 97 4.05 -0.09 -1.99
N VAL A 98 2.84 -0.64 -1.81
CA VAL A 98 1.71 0.06 -1.18
C VAL A 98 2.06 0.50 0.24
N TYR A 99 2.52 -0.42 1.08
CA TYR A 99 2.88 -0.11 2.47
C TYR A 99 4.03 0.90 2.55
N PHE A 100 5.04 0.77 1.70
CA PHE A 100 6.16 1.71 1.65
C PHE A 100 5.68 3.11 1.20
N HIS A 101 4.80 3.20 0.21
CA HIS A 101 4.25 4.48 -0.23
C HIS A 101 3.39 5.15 0.85
N ILE A 102 2.54 4.40 1.55
CA ILE A 102 1.75 4.92 2.69
C ILE A 102 2.69 5.51 3.75
N LEU A 103 3.76 4.81 4.12
CA LEU A 103 4.74 5.29 5.10
C LEU A 103 5.47 6.55 4.61
N ARG A 104 5.80 6.64 3.30
CA ARG A 104 6.40 7.84 2.69
C ARG A 104 5.44 9.03 2.73
N ALA A 105 4.17 8.84 2.38
CA ALA A 105 3.13 9.87 2.44
C ALA A 105 2.93 10.40 3.86
N ARG A 106 2.87 9.51 4.86
CA ARG A 106 2.78 9.88 6.28
C ARG A 106 4.01 10.61 6.78
N ALA A 107 5.20 10.18 6.36
CA ALA A 107 6.45 10.85 6.70
C ALA A 107 6.49 12.29 6.13
N PHE A 108 6.04 12.48 4.88
CA PHE A 108 5.96 13.78 4.23
C PHE A 108 5.04 14.75 4.98
N ALA A 109 3.87 14.28 5.41
CA ALA A 109 2.91 15.07 6.20
C ALA A 109 3.23 15.13 7.70
N SER A 110 4.41 14.67 8.14
CA SER A 110 4.82 14.62 9.56
C SER A 110 3.83 13.85 10.47
N ALA A 111 3.08 12.91 9.90
CA ALA A 111 2.06 12.10 10.58
C ALA A 111 2.59 10.74 11.07
N LEU A 112 3.89 10.48 10.89
CA LEU A 112 4.49 9.17 11.13
C LEU A 112 4.63 8.86 12.63
N THR A 113 3.99 7.78 13.08
CA THR A 113 4.07 7.31 14.47
C THR A 113 5.41 6.66 14.79
N ARG A 114 5.72 6.47 16.09
CA ARG A 114 6.96 5.83 16.52
C ARG A 114 7.10 4.39 16.00
N SER A 115 6.01 3.63 15.96
CA SER A 115 5.98 2.24 15.47
C SER A 115 6.15 2.14 13.95
N GLU A 116 5.80 3.17 13.19
CA GLU A 116 5.90 3.21 11.73
C GLU A 116 7.29 3.65 11.22
N ARG A 117 8.08 4.35 12.05
CA ARG A 117 9.44 4.79 11.69
C ARG A 117 10.38 3.65 11.37
N LEU A 118 10.32 2.57 12.15
CA LEU A 118 11.23 1.44 11.98
C LEU A 118 10.99 0.67 10.67
N PRO A 119 9.73 0.30 10.30
CA PRO A 119 9.41 -0.23 8.98
C PRO A 119 9.87 0.66 7.82
N LEU A 120 9.69 1.98 7.93
CA LEU A 120 10.13 2.91 6.89
C LEU A 120 11.64 2.86 6.68
N ILE A 121 12.42 2.88 7.77
CA ILE A 121 13.88 2.76 7.74
C ILE A 121 14.28 1.40 7.14
N GLN A 122 13.56 0.32 7.49
CA GLN A 122 13.82 -1.01 6.94
C GLN A 122 13.60 -1.06 5.43
N TYR A 123 12.51 -0.50 4.90
CA TYR A 123 12.30 -0.39 3.46
C TYR A 123 13.43 0.38 2.77
N GLN A 124 13.86 1.50 3.36
CA GLN A 124 14.98 2.30 2.83
C GLN A 124 16.33 1.55 2.88
N ARG A 125 16.50 0.62 3.82
CA ARG A 125 17.68 -0.26 3.90
C ARG A 125 17.67 -1.37 2.84
N VAL A 126 16.49 -1.86 2.46
CA VAL A 126 16.37 -2.81 1.34
C VAL A 126 16.80 -2.13 0.05
N GLY A 127 16.29 -0.92 -0.19
CA GLY A 127 16.74 -0.08 -1.28
C GLY A 127 16.08 1.30 -1.23
N PRO A 128 16.76 2.34 -1.73
CA PRO A 128 16.22 3.70 -1.75
C PRO A 128 15.03 3.76 -2.73
N ALA A 129 14.19 4.81 -2.67
CA ALA A 129 12.94 4.84 -3.44
C ALA A 129 13.15 4.72 -4.97
N GLU A 130 14.34 5.02 -5.47
CA GLU A 130 14.76 4.89 -6.85
C GLU A 130 14.89 3.42 -7.29
N SER A 131 15.16 2.50 -6.36
CA SER A 131 15.33 1.08 -6.67
C SER A 131 14.03 0.30 -6.73
N TRP A 132 12.90 0.90 -6.38
CA TRP A 132 11.58 0.25 -6.36
C TRP A 132 10.83 0.56 -7.67
N PRO A 133 10.87 -0.33 -8.68
CA PRO A 133 10.18 -0.10 -9.94
C PRO A 133 8.65 -0.17 -9.77
N VAL A 134 7.92 0.67 -10.51
CA VAL A 134 6.46 0.71 -10.55
C VAL A 134 6.01 0.59 -12.00
N ALA A 135 5.11 -0.35 -12.27
CA ALA A 135 4.63 -0.61 -13.62
C ALA A 135 3.76 0.55 -14.06
N ALA A 136 3.83 0.91 -15.35
CA ALA A 136 3.06 2.01 -15.90
C ALA A 136 1.56 1.99 -15.52
N PRO A 137 0.83 0.85 -15.60
CA PRO A 137 -0.58 0.79 -15.22
C PRO A 137 -0.86 1.14 -13.75
N LEU A 138 0.13 0.97 -12.86
CA LEU A 138 -0.02 1.16 -11.42
C LEU A 138 0.39 2.56 -10.95
N ILE A 139 0.98 3.39 -11.82
CA ILE A 139 1.48 4.72 -11.43
C ILE A 139 0.36 5.59 -10.86
N GLY A 140 -0.76 5.69 -11.57
CA GLY A 140 -1.90 6.51 -11.13
C GLY A 140 -2.49 6.03 -9.81
N PHE A 141 -2.57 4.71 -9.62
CA PHE A 141 -3.01 4.12 -8.35
C PHE A 141 -2.08 4.48 -7.19
N ILE A 142 -0.76 4.31 -7.35
CA ILE A 142 0.20 4.66 -6.29
C ILE A 142 0.17 6.16 -6.00
N GLN A 143 0.11 7.00 -7.03
CA GLN A 143 0.03 8.45 -6.89
C GLN A 143 -1.24 8.90 -6.13
N ALA A 144 -2.37 8.23 -6.35
CA ALA A 144 -3.63 8.54 -5.67
C ALA A 144 -3.57 8.29 -4.15
N MET A 145 -2.65 7.44 -3.67
CA MET A 145 -2.44 7.18 -2.24
C MET A 145 -1.52 8.18 -1.55
N GLY A 146 -1.17 9.30 -2.19
CA GLY A 146 -0.37 10.35 -1.58
C GLY A 146 -1.10 11.08 -0.44
N ALA A 147 -0.34 11.82 0.37
CA ALA A 147 -0.89 12.79 1.30
C ALA A 147 -1.47 13.99 0.55
N HIS A 148 -2.61 14.50 0.99
CA HIS A 148 -3.28 15.65 0.37
C HIS A 148 -3.42 16.78 1.38
N MET A 149 -3.02 17.99 0.98
CA MET A 149 -3.37 19.21 1.72
C MET A 149 -4.53 19.88 0.99
N PRO A 150 -5.73 19.95 1.60
CA PRO A 150 -6.84 20.70 1.03
C PRO A 150 -6.48 22.18 0.81
N GLU A 151 -7.05 22.80 -0.22
CA GLU A 151 -6.88 24.24 -0.47
C GLU A 151 -7.47 25.10 0.66
N ASP A 152 -8.51 24.57 1.30
CA ASP A 152 -9.12 25.22 2.44
C ASP A 152 -8.22 25.09 3.69
N SER A 153 -7.68 26.24 4.10
CA SER A 153 -6.86 26.42 5.30
C SER A 153 -7.50 25.94 6.61
N TYR A 154 -8.81 25.68 6.61
CA TYR A 154 -9.51 25.10 7.75
C TYR A 154 -9.20 23.61 7.97
N TYR A 155 -8.69 22.91 6.97
CA TYR A 155 -8.34 21.49 7.07
C TYR A 155 -6.83 21.28 7.13
N SER A 156 -6.42 20.26 7.88
CA SER A 156 -5.05 19.80 7.92
C SER A 156 -4.81 18.74 6.85
N TRP A 157 -3.58 18.21 6.81
CA TRP A 157 -3.22 17.09 5.95
C TRP A 157 -4.21 15.92 6.09
N ILE A 158 -4.66 15.43 4.94
CA ILE A 158 -5.35 14.16 4.79
C ILE A 158 -4.31 13.14 4.38
N VAL A 159 -4.04 12.15 5.24
CA VAL A 159 -2.96 11.18 5.04
C VAL A 159 -3.51 9.75 4.98
N PRO A 160 -2.92 8.88 4.14
CA PRO A 160 -3.20 7.46 4.28
C PRO A 160 -2.71 6.97 5.66
N SER A 161 -3.35 5.95 6.21
CA SER A 161 -2.96 5.31 7.47
C SER A 161 -2.96 3.79 7.34
N LEU A 162 -2.09 3.16 8.12
CA LEU A 162 -2.12 1.70 8.29
C LEU A 162 -3.27 1.31 9.23
N PRO A 163 -3.85 0.10 9.06
CA PRO A 163 -4.73 -0.51 10.05
C PRO A 163 -4.03 -0.65 11.40
N ASP A 164 -4.80 -0.62 12.48
CA ASP A 164 -4.23 -0.87 13.80
C ASP A 164 -4.00 -2.36 14.02
N PHE A 165 -2.76 -2.79 13.81
CA PHE A 165 -2.33 -4.17 14.02
C PHE A 165 -2.40 -4.63 15.49
N SER A 166 -2.57 -3.72 16.46
CA SER A 166 -2.68 -4.06 17.88
C SER A 166 -3.88 -4.96 18.19
N HIS A 167 -4.91 -4.92 17.33
CA HIS A 167 -6.08 -5.79 17.38
C HIS A 167 -5.76 -7.27 17.08
N LEU A 168 -4.62 -7.56 16.43
CA LEU A 168 -4.15 -8.93 16.25
C LEU A 168 -3.52 -9.45 17.55
N LYS A 169 -3.92 -10.67 17.95
CA LYS A 169 -3.41 -11.27 19.18
C LYS A 169 -2.00 -11.81 18.98
N LYS A 170 -1.15 -11.66 20.00
CA LYS A 170 0.17 -12.31 20.05
C LYS A 170 0.02 -13.81 19.94
N ASN A 171 0.96 -14.45 19.24
CA ASN A 171 1.04 -15.89 19.01
C ASN A 171 -0.22 -16.54 18.41
N ARG A 172 -0.93 -15.81 17.54
CA ARG A 172 -2.16 -16.32 16.90
C ARG A 172 -2.23 -16.09 15.40
N GLY A 173 -1.12 -15.71 14.75
CA GLY A 173 -1.08 -15.49 13.31
C GLY A 173 -2.14 -14.48 12.86
N LEU A 174 -2.96 -14.86 11.89
CA LEU A 174 -4.04 -14.03 11.32
C LEU A 174 -5.40 -14.26 11.99
N VAL A 175 -5.47 -14.96 13.12
CA VAL A 175 -6.73 -15.14 13.85
C VAL A 175 -7.23 -13.79 14.37
N GLY A 176 -8.46 -13.43 14.00
CA GLY A 176 -9.06 -12.15 14.37
C GLY A 176 -8.86 -11.04 13.34
N LEU A 177 -8.37 -11.36 12.14
CA LEU A 177 -8.19 -10.40 11.05
C LEU A 177 -9.47 -9.61 10.74
N GLU A 178 -10.63 -10.25 10.86
CA GLU A 178 -11.95 -9.66 10.64
C GLU A 178 -12.29 -8.53 11.62
N LYS A 179 -11.59 -8.47 12.76
CA LYS A 179 -11.80 -7.47 13.81
C LYS A 179 -10.92 -6.25 13.63
N VAL A 180 -9.96 -6.29 12.69
CA VAL A 180 -9.06 -5.18 12.43
C VAL A 180 -9.69 -4.23 11.41
N PRO A 181 -10.12 -3.01 11.79
CA PRO A 181 -10.79 -2.10 10.88
C PRO A 181 -9.91 -1.76 9.67
N GLY A 182 -10.50 -1.80 8.47
CA GLY A 182 -9.80 -1.50 7.21
C GLY A 182 -8.76 -2.53 6.75
N MET A 183 -8.51 -3.62 7.50
CA MET A 183 -7.51 -4.62 7.11
C MET A 183 -7.85 -5.33 5.79
N LEU A 184 -9.14 -5.50 5.49
CA LEU A 184 -9.59 -6.09 4.23
C LEU A 184 -9.38 -5.19 3.00
N ARG A 185 -9.05 -3.91 3.22
CA ARG A 185 -8.78 -2.93 2.17
C ARG A 185 -7.31 -2.95 1.74
N LEU A 186 -6.43 -3.57 2.52
CA LEU A 186 -5.00 -3.63 2.24
C LEU A 186 -4.53 -5.06 1.98
N PRO A 187 -3.38 -5.23 1.31
CA PRO A 187 -2.81 -6.54 1.06
C PRO A 187 -2.38 -7.24 2.36
N ILE A 188 -2.69 -8.52 2.50
CA ILE A 188 -2.29 -9.33 3.67
C ILE A 188 -0.90 -9.91 3.40
N ILE A 189 0.16 -9.13 3.65
CA ILE A 189 1.56 -9.53 3.41
C ILE A 189 1.93 -10.90 4.03
N PRO A 190 1.59 -11.20 5.30
CA PRO A 190 1.93 -12.49 5.90
C PRO A 190 1.38 -13.68 5.11
N ALA A 191 0.16 -13.54 4.59
CA ALA A 191 -0.48 -14.56 3.78
C ALA A 191 0.25 -14.76 2.44
N LEU A 192 0.60 -13.68 1.74
CA LEU A 192 1.33 -13.75 0.47
C LEU A 192 2.75 -14.30 0.67
N GLN A 193 3.43 -13.89 1.75
CA GLN A 193 4.75 -14.40 2.10
C GLN A 193 4.71 -15.91 2.38
N LYS A 194 3.75 -16.39 3.18
CA LYS A 194 3.56 -17.82 3.45
C LYS A 194 3.25 -18.60 2.17
N LEU A 195 2.45 -18.02 1.27
CA LEU A 195 2.12 -18.64 -0.01
C LEU A 195 3.38 -18.87 -0.86
N VAL A 196 4.23 -17.84 -1.00
CA VAL A 196 5.50 -17.93 -1.73
C VAL A 196 6.46 -18.93 -1.05
N HIS A 197 6.55 -18.90 0.28
CA HIS A 197 7.35 -19.85 1.05
C HIS A 197 6.89 -21.30 0.81
N ASN A 198 5.59 -21.56 0.97
CA ASN A 198 5.01 -22.89 0.77
C ASN A 198 5.16 -23.37 -0.68
N PHE A 199 5.10 -22.46 -1.66
CA PHE A 199 5.38 -22.80 -3.05
C PHE A 199 6.83 -23.26 -3.22
N GLY A 200 7.79 -22.48 -2.72
CA GLY A 200 9.22 -22.81 -2.80
C GLY A 200 9.59 -24.11 -2.08
N THR A 201 8.96 -24.42 -0.95
CA THR A 201 9.20 -25.68 -0.21
C THR A 201 8.40 -26.87 -0.73
N GLY A 202 7.50 -26.66 -1.70
CA GLY A 202 6.64 -27.69 -2.26
C GLY A 202 5.47 -28.11 -1.36
N ALA A 203 5.16 -27.33 -0.33
CA ALA A 203 3.99 -27.51 0.53
C ALA A 203 2.69 -26.99 -0.11
N ALA A 204 2.78 -26.00 -1.01
CA ALA A 204 1.64 -25.53 -1.81
C ALA A 204 1.40 -26.45 -3.00
N ASN A 205 0.13 -26.67 -3.35
CA ASN A 205 -0.24 -27.52 -4.47
C ASN A 205 -1.05 -26.75 -5.52
N PHE A 206 -0.72 -26.96 -6.79
CA PHE A 206 -1.50 -26.48 -7.91
C PHE A 206 -2.54 -27.55 -8.26
N LYS A 207 -3.81 -27.17 -8.24
CA LYS A 207 -4.89 -28.04 -8.69
C LYS A 207 -5.90 -27.21 -9.48
N ASP A 208 -6.26 -27.67 -10.67
CA ASP A 208 -7.30 -27.05 -11.51
C ASP A 208 -7.02 -25.56 -11.82
N GLY A 209 -5.74 -25.19 -12.01
CA GLY A 209 -5.32 -23.80 -12.27
C GLY A 209 -5.36 -22.87 -11.04
N ILE A 210 -5.71 -23.41 -9.86
CA ILE A 210 -5.78 -22.67 -8.61
C ILE A 210 -4.61 -23.10 -7.71
N MET A 211 -3.91 -22.12 -7.14
CA MET A 211 -2.90 -22.38 -6.13
C MET A 211 -3.57 -22.56 -4.77
N HIS A 212 -3.45 -23.77 -4.22
CA HIS A 212 -3.81 -24.03 -2.83
C HIS A 212 -2.60 -23.76 -1.92
N PRO A 213 -2.74 -22.88 -0.91
CA PRO A 213 -1.64 -22.52 -0.03
C PRO A 213 -1.07 -23.70 0.76
N MET A 214 -1.84 -24.78 0.91
CA MET A 214 -1.42 -26.01 1.58
C MET A 214 -2.28 -27.21 1.20
N ALA A 215 -1.82 -28.39 1.61
CA ALA A 215 -2.58 -29.64 1.45
C ALA A 215 -3.97 -29.55 2.09
N LEU A 216 -4.99 -29.85 1.30
CA LEU A 216 -6.36 -29.98 1.74
C LEU A 216 -6.63 -31.42 2.24
N PRO A 217 -7.51 -31.61 3.24
CA PRO A 217 -8.27 -30.59 3.96
C PRO A 217 -7.43 -29.85 5.01
N LEU A 218 -7.76 -28.58 5.21
CA LEU A 218 -7.29 -27.82 6.37
C LEU A 218 -7.72 -28.58 7.66
N SER A 219 -6.92 -28.52 8.72
CA SER A 219 -7.20 -29.15 10.03
C SER A 219 -6.44 -28.42 11.13
N ASP A 220 -6.60 -28.79 12.40
CA ASP A 220 -5.75 -28.23 13.46
C ASP A 220 -4.26 -28.54 13.25
N LYS A 221 -3.95 -29.59 12.48
CA LYS A 221 -2.59 -29.94 12.05
C LYS A 221 -2.17 -29.24 10.74
N ASN A 222 -3.15 -28.85 9.91
CA ASN A 222 -2.95 -28.17 8.61
C ASN A 222 -3.58 -26.77 8.66
N GLN A 223 -2.94 -25.84 9.37
CA GLN A 223 -3.41 -24.45 9.51
C GLN A 223 -2.63 -23.48 8.63
N PHE A 224 -3.30 -22.49 8.06
CA PHE A 224 -2.67 -21.42 7.28
C PHE A 224 -2.54 -20.14 8.13
N ILE A 225 -1.36 -19.91 8.70
CA ILE A 225 -1.04 -18.76 9.57
C ILE A 225 -2.05 -18.63 10.72
N GLY A 226 -2.26 -19.75 11.42
CA GLY A 226 -3.16 -19.84 12.58
C GLY A 226 -4.64 -19.99 12.21
N ILE A 227 -4.99 -19.95 10.92
CA ILE A 227 -6.35 -20.20 10.45
C ILE A 227 -6.54 -21.71 10.25
N SER A 228 -7.38 -22.33 11.09
CA SER A 228 -7.77 -23.74 10.97
C SER A 228 -9.15 -23.90 10.30
N SER A 229 -9.44 -25.12 9.85
CA SER A 229 -10.65 -25.49 9.08
C SER A 229 -11.91 -25.71 9.90
N SER A 230 -11.85 -25.54 11.22
CA SER A 230 -12.92 -26.01 12.12
C SER A 230 -14.27 -25.32 11.92
N GLY A 231 -14.39 -24.43 10.93
CA GLY A 231 -15.49 -24.49 9.97
C GLY A 231 -15.06 -23.84 8.66
N ILE A 232 -15.60 -24.28 7.52
CA ILE A 232 -15.54 -23.58 6.22
C ILE A 232 -16.11 -22.13 6.36
N TYR A 233 -16.74 -21.83 7.50
CA TYR A 233 -17.29 -20.54 7.93
C TYR A 233 -16.48 -19.82 9.01
N CYS A 234 -15.23 -20.20 9.28
CA CYS A 234 -14.40 -19.44 10.22
C CYS A 234 -14.19 -18.02 9.67
N GLN A 235 -14.61 -16.99 10.42
CA GLN A 235 -14.58 -15.60 9.95
C GLN A 235 -13.19 -15.16 9.50
N ALA A 236 -12.13 -15.64 10.13
CA ALA A 236 -10.75 -15.36 9.73
C ALA A 236 -10.38 -16.02 8.39
N PHE A 237 -10.84 -17.26 8.15
CA PHE A 237 -10.65 -17.93 6.87
C PHE A 237 -11.38 -17.18 5.76
N LEU A 238 -12.65 -16.87 5.99
CA LEU A 238 -13.47 -16.08 5.06
C LEU A 238 -12.89 -14.68 4.84
N ALA A 239 -12.31 -14.06 5.87
CA ALA A 239 -11.66 -12.76 5.77
C ALA A 239 -10.42 -12.81 4.88
N VAL A 240 -9.66 -13.90 4.85
CA VAL A 240 -8.53 -14.08 3.93
C VAL A 240 -9.02 -14.45 2.53
N THR A 241 -9.94 -15.39 2.39
CA THR A 241 -10.40 -15.88 1.08
C THR A 241 -11.29 -14.89 0.33
N TYR A 242 -12.09 -14.09 1.06
CA TYR A 242 -12.88 -12.99 0.50
C TYR A 242 -12.18 -11.64 0.59
N ASN A 243 -10.92 -11.59 1.04
CA ASN A 243 -10.16 -10.37 0.90
C ASN A 243 -10.09 -10.02 -0.60
N LEU A 244 -10.64 -8.86 -0.98
CA LEU A 244 -10.69 -8.44 -2.37
C LEU A 244 -9.28 -8.19 -2.95
N CYS A 245 -8.32 -7.94 -2.06
CA CYS A 245 -6.89 -7.83 -2.34
C CYS A 245 -6.18 -9.22 -2.29
N TRP A 246 -6.92 -10.32 -2.16
CA TRP A 246 -6.41 -11.69 -2.26
C TRP A 246 -7.00 -12.35 -3.51
N LYS A 247 -6.28 -12.23 -4.63
CA LYS A 247 -6.64 -12.90 -5.89
C LYS A 247 -5.87 -14.22 -6.02
N SER A 248 -6.53 -15.23 -6.59
CA SER A 248 -5.86 -16.49 -6.94
C SER A 248 -4.87 -16.19 -8.06
N PRO A 249 -3.56 -16.42 -7.87
CA PRO A 249 -2.59 -16.22 -8.92
C PRO A 249 -2.87 -17.13 -10.11
N PHE A 250 -2.68 -16.61 -11.31
CA PHE A 250 -2.70 -17.38 -12.55
C PHE A 250 -1.28 -17.75 -12.96
N GLU A 251 -1.07 -18.98 -13.38
CA GLU A 251 0.18 -19.46 -13.98
C GLU A 251 -0.17 -20.29 -15.22
N ALA A 252 0.56 -20.06 -16.32
CA ALA A 252 0.51 -20.96 -17.47
C ALA A 252 1.34 -22.20 -17.11
N GLY A 253 0.66 -23.33 -16.94
CA GLY A 253 1.25 -24.60 -16.52
C GLY A 253 2.19 -25.14 -17.58
N ASP A 254 3.43 -25.45 -17.16
CA ASP A 254 4.31 -26.49 -17.74
C ASP A 254 5.68 -26.59 -17.03
N ASP A 255 6.08 -25.62 -16.19
CA ASP A 255 7.40 -25.64 -15.50
C ASP A 255 7.37 -25.29 -13.99
N ASP A 256 6.43 -25.90 -13.25
CA ASP A 256 6.31 -25.66 -11.81
C ASP A 256 7.56 -26.14 -11.03
N GLY A 257 8.23 -27.19 -11.51
CA GLY A 257 9.40 -27.78 -10.86
C GLY A 257 10.62 -26.87 -10.88
N ALA A 258 10.99 -26.31 -12.04
CA ALA A 258 12.15 -25.41 -12.10
C ALA A 258 11.84 -24.06 -11.43
N LYS A 259 10.63 -23.52 -11.59
CA LYS A 259 10.18 -22.32 -10.88
C LYS A 259 10.27 -22.50 -9.36
N ARG A 260 9.75 -23.61 -8.83
CA ARG A 260 9.83 -23.97 -7.41
C ARG A 260 11.27 -24.02 -6.93
N ASN A 261 12.16 -24.67 -7.67
CA ASN A 261 13.58 -24.77 -7.35
C ASN A 261 14.32 -23.42 -7.39
N ARG A 262 13.85 -22.44 -8.17
CA ARG A 262 14.42 -21.08 -8.18
C ARG A 262 13.91 -20.27 -6.99
N ILE A 263 12.60 -20.31 -6.73
CA ILE A 263 11.98 -19.59 -5.61
C ILE A 263 12.44 -20.14 -4.26
N SER A 264 12.69 -21.45 -4.14
CA SER A 264 13.26 -22.02 -2.91
C SER A 264 14.61 -21.40 -2.54
N ARG A 265 15.45 -21.04 -3.54
CA ARG A 265 16.74 -20.38 -3.33
C ARG A 265 16.65 -18.94 -2.87
N TRP A 266 15.47 -18.32 -2.97
CA TRP A 266 15.26 -16.97 -2.46
C TRP A 266 15.25 -16.95 -0.93
N ASN A 267 15.04 -18.11 -0.28
CA ASN A 267 14.97 -18.26 1.17
C ASN A 267 13.94 -17.28 1.79
N VAL A 268 12.76 -17.18 1.16
CA VAL A 268 11.65 -16.40 1.72
C VAL A 268 11.33 -16.96 3.11
N PRO A 269 11.37 -16.16 4.18
CA PRO A 269 11.15 -16.66 5.53
C PRO A 269 9.75 -17.23 5.69
N ASP A 270 9.64 -18.30 6.46
CA ASP A 270 8.34 -18.85 6.80
C ASP A 270 7.56 -17.88 7.71
N VAL A 271 6.22 -17.88 7.57
CA VAL A 271 5.32 -17.27 8.54
C VAL A 271 4.68 -18.41 9.36
N PRO A 272 5.12 -18.62 10.61
CA PRO A 272 4.58 -19.71 11.42
C PRO A 272 3.12 -19.46 11.80
N ASN A 273 2.40 -20.53 12.16
CA ASN A 273 0.97 -20.46 12.48
C ASN A 273 0.67 -19.65 13.75
N ASP A 274 1.62 -19.63 14.67
CA ASP A 274 1.62 -18.85 15.90
C ASP A 274 2.47 -17.57 15.75
N ALA A 275 2.64 -17.03 14.55
CA ALA A 275 3.34 -15.76 14.36
C ALA A 275 2.69 -14.63 15.17
N THR A 276 3.52 -13.76 15.76
CA THR A 276 3.05 -12.52 16.40
C THR A 276 3.06 -11.39 15.38
N LEU A 277 1.88 -11.08 14.83
CA LEU A 277 1.69 -10.11 13.73
C LEU A 277 1.08 -8.76 14.21
N ASN A 278 1.23 -8.44 15.49
CA ASN A 278 0.55 -7.32 16.14
C ASN A 278 1.30 -5.97 16.03
N THR A 279 2.44 -5.93 15.34
CA THR A 279 3.18 -4.71 15.05
C THR A 279 3.31 -4.53 13.54
N PRO A 280 3.42 -3.29 13.04
CA PRO A 280 3.65 -3.05 11.61
C PRO A 280 4.90 -3.80 11.10
N GLU A 281 5.99 -3.79 11.87
CA GLU A 281 7.22 -4.47 11.49
C GLU A 281 7.05 -5.98 11.32
N SER A 282 6.37 -6.65 12.26
CA SER A 282 6.18 -8.10 12.19
C SER A 282 5.13 -8.49 11.14
N PHE A 283 4.08 -7.68 10.98
CA PHE A 283 3.08 -7.86 9.92
C PHE A 283 3.70 -7.72 8.52
N LEU A 284 4.63 -6.80 8.35
CA LEU A 284 5.32 -6.58 7.07
C LEU A 284 6.49 -7.55 6.84
N GLY A 285 6.76 -8.50 7.73
CA GLY A 285 7.88 -9.44 7.57
C GLY A 285 9.27 -8.77 7.63
N LEU A 286 9.37 -7.58 8.24
CA LEU A 286 10.59 -6.77 8.30
C LEU A 286 11.40 -6.97 9.60
N SER A 287 10.92 -7.84 10.50
CA SER A 287 11.48 -8.03 11.85
C SER A 287 12.89 -8.62 11.90
N SER A 288 13.39 -9.21 10.80
CA SER A 288 14.70 -9.84 10.75
C SER A 288 15.69 -9.07 9.89
N SER A 289 16.98 -9.14 10.22
CA SER A 289 18.06 -8.62 9.36
C SER A 289 18.12 -9.33 8.00
N GLN A 290 17.68 -10.59 7.97
CA GLN A 290 17.57 -11.42 6.76
C GLN A 290 16.48 -10.93 5.80
N SER A 291 15.59 -10.03 6.25
CA SER A 291 14.48 -9.53 5.44
C SER A 291 14.96 -8.86 4.15
N SER A 292 16.10 -8.16 4.21
CA SER A 292 16.72 -7.49 3.05
C SER A 292 17.07 -8.42 1.90
N ASN A 293 17.55 -9.64 2.18
CA ASN A 293 18.05 -10.54 1.14
C ASN A 293 16.96 -11.05 0.21
N TRP A 294 15.84 -11.52 0.78
CA TRP A 294 14.74 -12.07 -0.03
C TRP A 294 13.92 -10.94 -0.67
N MET A 295 13.76 -9.78 -0.02
CA MET A 295 13.13 -8.61 -0.64
C MET A 295 13.95 -8.08 -1.83
N ASN A 296 15.28 -8.16 -1.78
CA ASN A 296 16.12 -7.83 -2.95
C ASN A 296 15.83 -8.75 -4.14
N ARG A 297 15.47 -10.02 -3.90
CA ARG A 297 15.02 -10.92 -4.98
C ARG A 297 13.68 -10.48 -5.56
N LEU A 298 12.73 -10.05 -4.71
CA LEU A 298 11.49 -9.44 -5.19
C LEU A 298 11.75 -8.23 -6.09
N LEU A 299 12.67 -7.34 -5.68
CA LEU A 299 13.04 -6.16 -6.46
C LEU A 299 13.63 -6.51 -7.82
N VAL A 300 14.52 -7.52 -7.88
CA VAL A 300 15.12 -7.98 -9.15
C VAL A 300 14.07 -8.59 -10.08
N ALA A 301 13.19 -9.43 -9.54
CA ALA A 301 12.09 -10.02 -10.32
C ALA A 301 11.14 -8.94 -10.84
N ALA A 302 10.71 -8.00 -9.97
CA ALA A 302 9.88 -6.88 -10.36
C ALA A 302 10.56 -5.97 -11.38
N THR A 303 11.87 -5.72 -11.24
CA THR A 303 12.64 -4.92 -12.22
C THR A 303 12.60 -5.56 -13.60
N SER A 304 12.74 -6.89 -13.66
CA SER A 304 12.69 -7.64 -14.91
C SER A 304 11.30 -7.60 -15.54
N VAL A 305 10.24 -7.77 -14.74
CA VAL A 305 8.84 -7.71 -15.19
C VAL A 305 8.45 -6.29 -15.65
N ASN A 306 8.87 -5.26 -14.93
CA ASN A 306 8.54 -3.87 -15.26
C ASN A 306 9.07 -3.41 -16.62
N ARG A 307 10.09 -4.08 -17.19
CA ARG A 307 10.60 -3.81 -18.54
C ARG A 307 9.58 -4.11 -19.65
N PHE A 308 8.60 -4.97 -19.37
CA PHE A 308 7.53 -5.30 -20.32
C PHE A 308 6.43 -4.24 -20.38
N PHE A 309 6.41 -3.29 -19.45
CA PHE A 309 5.45 -2.19 -19.44
C PHE A 309 6.16 -0.89 -19.82
N PRO A 310 5.95 -0.37 -21.05
CA PRO A 310 6.56 0.90 -21.46
C PRO A 310 6.10 2.02 -20.54
N ASN A 311 6.97 3.02 -20.31
CA ASN A 311 6.73 4.13 -19.38
C ASN A 311 6.66 3.73 -17.89
N SER A 312 7.08 2.52 -17.53
CA SER A 312 7.30 2.17 -16.13
C SER A 312 8.29 3.13 -15.47
N THR A 313 8.08 3.38 -14.18
CA THR A 313 8.82 4.38 -13.42
C THR A 313 9.40 3.78 -12.15
N THR A 314 9.92 4.62 -11.26
CA THR A 314 10.37 4.20 -9.93
C THR A 314 9.59 4.95 -8.86
N LEU A 315 9.52 4.38 -7.67
CA LEU A 315 8.76 4.94 -6.56
C LEU A 315 9.25 6.34 -6.16
N SER A 316 10.53 6.65 -6.37
CA SER A 316 11.10 8.01 -6.19
C SER A 316 10.43 9.08 -7.04
N LYS A 317 10.05 8.75 -8.29
CA LYS A 317 9.41 9.66 -9.24
C LYS A 317 7.92 9.85 -8.96
N ILE A 318 7.32 8.99 -8.14
CA ILE A 318 5.95 9.13 -7.68
C ILE A 318 5.98 9.96 -6.38
N PRO A 319 5.43 11.19 -6.39
CA PRO A 319 5.46 12.05 -5.21
C PRO A 319 4.67 11.41 -4.06
N PRO A 320 5.11 11.57 -2.79
CA PRO A 320 4.38 11.10 -1.62
C PRO A 320 3.15 11.95 -1.30
N PHE A 321 2.86 12.96 -2.12
CA PHE A 321 1.68 13.82 -2.02
C PHE A 321 0.84 13.70 -3.29
N THR A 322 -0.45 13.96 -3.17
CA THR A 322 -1.39 13.96 -4.29
C THR A 322 -2.07 15.32 -4.45
N THR A 323 -2.14 15.77 -5.69
CA THR A 323 -2.88 16.97 -6.10
C THR A 323 -4.29 16.62 -6.58
N LEU A 324 -4.71 15.35 -6.49
CA LEU A 324 -6.05 14.89 -6.85
C LEU A 324 -7.08 15.31 -5.79
N GLY A 325 -7.29 16.63 -5.64
CA GLY A 325 -8.29 17.20 -4.74
C GLY A 325 -9.73 16.79 -5.10
N SER A 326 -9.96 16.31 -6.32
CA SER A 326 -11.22 15.71 -6.76
C SER A 326 -11.60 14.44 -6.00
N LEU A 327 -10.65 13.77 -5.34
CA LEU A 327 -10.89 12.57 -4.53
C LEU A 327 -11.31 12.90 -3.10
N THR A 328 -11.19 14.15 -2.67
CA THR A 328 -11.51 14.58 -1.31
C THR A 328 -12.69 15.54 -1.33
N HIS A 329 -13.88 15.03 -1.01
CA HIS A 329 -15.05 15.87 -0.78
C HIS A 329 -15.17 16.20 0.70
N VAL A 330 -15.07 17.48 1.03
CA VAL A 330 -15.36 17.97 2.37
C VAL A 330 -16.88 18.19 2.46
N GLN A 331 -17.57 17.39 3.27
CA GLN A 331 -18.97 17.64 3.60
C GLN A 331 -19.07 18.24 5.00
N TYR A 332 -19.69 19.41 5.08
CA TYR A 332 -20.08 20.04 6.33
C TYR A 332 -21.41 19.42 6.77
N ARG A 333 -21.45 18.82 7.96
CA ARG A 333 -22.71 18.46 8.61
C ARG A 333 -23.09 19.56 9.59
N ASP A 334 -24.24 20.17 9.35
CA ASP A 334 -24.80 21.24 10.20
C ASP A 334 -25.18 20.74 11.61
N ASP A 335 -25.33 19.43 11.80
CA ASP A 335 -25.72 18.85 13.10
C ASP A 335 -24.56 18.65 14.08
N GLY A 336 -23.32 18.93 13.65
CA GLY A 336 -22.12 18.77 14.48
C GLY A 336 -21.84 17.32 14.92
N THR A 337 -22.60 16.34 14.42
CA THR A 337 -22.38 14.92 14.77
C THR A 337 -21.33 14.33 13.83
N PRO A 338 -20.20 13.80 14.36
CA PRO A 338 -19.28 13.05 13.54
C PRO A 338 -20.04 11.85 12.95
N PRO A 339 -19.92 11.56 11.65
CA PRO A 339 -20.53 10.37 11.08
C PRO A 339 -20.04 9.16 11.87
N ALA A 340 -20.97 8.31 12.31
CA ALA A 340 -20.59 7.03 12.91
C ALA A 340 -19.64 6.34 11.92
N PRO A 341 -18.51 5.78 12.39
CA PRO A 341 -17.61 5.06 11.51
C PRO A 341 -18.45 4.02 10.78
N LEU A 342 -18.50 4.11 9.45
CA LEU A 342 -19.22 3.13 8.64
C LEU A 342 -18.67 1.77 9.06
N LYS A 343 -19.55 0.89 9.56
CA LYS A 343 -19.18 -0.51 9.73
C LYS A 343 -18.64 -0.97 8.38
N ASP A 344 -17.48 -1.63 8.40
CA ASP A 344 -16.86 -2.21 7.21
C ASP A 344 -17.76 -3.36 6.67
N THR A 345 -18.90 -3.02 6.08
CA THR A 345 -19.78 -3.96 5.38
C THR A 345 -19.26 -4.13 3.96
N TRP A 346 -18.26 -5.01 3.81
CA TRP A 346 -17.68 -5.37 2.50
C TRP A 346 -17.94 -6.84 2.11
N TYR A 347 -18.78 -7.55 2.86
CA TYR A 347 -19.26 -8.88 2.46
C TYR A 347 -20.22 -8.74 1.28
N TYR A 348 -19.68 -8.81 0.06
CA TYR A 348 -20.47 -9.10 -1.12
C TYR A 348 -20.41 -10.61 -1.36
N TYR A 349 -21.56 -11.26 -1.16
CA TYR A 349 -21.74 -12.68 -1.48
C TYR A 349 -21.47 -12.89 -2.97
N ARG A 350 -20.43 -13.67 -3.33
CA ARG A 350 -20.22 -14.14 -4.71
C ARG A 350 -21.28 -15.19 -5.04
N ALA A 351 -22.44 -14.76 -5.55
CA ALA A 351 -23.39 -15.66 -6.18
C ALA A 351 -23.07 -15.76 -7.68
N GLY A 352 -22.38 -16.82 -8.12
CA GLY A 352 -22.36 -17.24 -9.52
C GLY A 352 -20.98 -17.42 -10.17
N PRO A 353 -20.92 -18.16 -11.30
CA PRO A 353 -19.72 -18.34 -12.13
C PRO A 353 -19.31 -17.06 -12.88
N ASP A 354 -20.22 -16.09 -13.00
CA ASP A 354 -19.96 -14.79 -13.59
C ASP A 354 -19.58 -13.83 -12.45
N GLY A 355 -18.27 -13.58 -12.32
CA GLY A 355 -17.69 -12.76 -11.28
C GLY A 355 -18.36 -11.38 -11.15
N VAL A 356 -18.23 -10.79 -9.96
CA VAL A 356 -18.70 -9.44 -9.64
C VAL A 356 -18.34 -8.48 -10.78
N THR A 357 -19.34 -7.99 -11.51
CA THR A 357 -19.22 -6.77 -12.31
C THR A 357 -19.15 -5.61 -11.33
N VAL A 358 -17.96 -5.00 -11.23
CA VAL A 358 -17.76 -3.75 -10.51
C VAL A 358 -18.04 -2.62 -11.50
N ASP A 359 -19.24 -2.04 -11.41
CA ASP A 359 -19.56 -0.82 -12.16
C ASP A 359 -18.87 0.38 -11.51
N PHE A 360 -17.89 0.95 -12.22
CA PHE A 360 -17.27 2.21 -11.83
C PHE A 360 -18.21 3.37 -12.16
N GLN A 361 -19.04 3.78 -11.21
CA GLN A 361 -19.78 5.03 -11.33
C GLN A 361 -18.87 6.20 -10.95
N GLY A 362 -18.20 6.78 -11.95
CA GLY A 362 -17.50 8.05 -11.79
C GLY A 362 -18.51 9.19 -11.65
N PHE A 363 -18.76 9.62 -10.42
CA PHE A 363 -19.56 10.82 -10.15
C PHE A 363 -18.64 12.05 -10.14
N SER A 364 -18.35 12.58 -11.33
CA SER A 364 -17.85 13.94 -11.46
C SER A 364 -18.85 14.78 -12.25
N ASN A 365 -19.36 15.84 -11.64
CA ASN A 365 -20.16 16.86 -12.34
C ASN A 365 -19.28 17.87 -13.09
N THR A 366 -17.96 17.70 -13.09
CA THR A 366 -17.03 18.57 -13.82
C THR A 366 -16.56 17.88 -15.11
N GLN A 367 -16.46 18.66 -16.19
CA GLN A 367 -15.97 18.17 -17.49
C GLN A 367 -14.58 17.52 -17.37
N ALA A 368 -13.72 18.04 -16.49
CA ALA A 368 -12.40 17.49 -16.21
C ALA A 368 -12.48 16.11 -15.53
N GLY A 369 -13.30 15.94 -14.48
CA GLY A 369 -13.42 14.63 -13.83
C GLY A 369 -14.16 13.59 -14.68
N LEU A 370 -15.01 14.01 -15.63
CA LEU A 370 -15.55 13.11 -16.66
C LEU A 370 -14.47 12.66 -17.65
N LEU A 371 -13.52 13.54 -18.01
CA LEU A 371 -12.37 13.19 -18.85
C LEU A 371 -11.39 12.28 -18.10
N ASP A 372 -11.09 12.55 -16.83
CA ASP A 372 -10.18 11.72 -16.02
C ASP A 372 -10.77 10.34 -15.73
N THR A 373 -12.09 10.25 -15.48
CA THR A 373 -12.77 8.96 -15.33
C THR A 373 -12.75 8.17 -16.64
N ARG A 374 -12.95 8.83 -17.79
CA ARG A 374 -12.87 8.18 -19.10
C ARG A 374 -11.46 7.70 -19.42
N LEU A 375 -10.43 8.46 -19.04
CA LEU A 375 -9.03 8.08 -19.21
C LEU A 375 -8.58 6.97 -18.25
N GLY A 376 -9.16 6.91 -17.04
CA GLY A 376 -8.90 5.84 -16.07
C GLY A 376 -9.58 4.50 -16.37
N VAL A 377 -10.59 4.49 -17.25
CA VAL A 377 -11.32 3.28 -17.69
C VAL A 377 -10.90 2.84 -19.10
N ALA A 378 -10.29 3.72 -19.88
CA ALA A 378 -9.81 3.43 -21.23
C ALA A 378 -8.27 3.39 -21.30
N THR A 379 -7.65 2.46 -20.57
CA THR A 379 -6.32 1.89 -20.89
C THR A 379 -6.20 0.50 -20.33
#